data_AF-A0A229WHF6-F1
#
_entry.id   AF-A0A229WHF6-F1
#
_cell.length_a   1.000
_cell.length_b   1.000
_cell.length_c   1.000
_cell.angle_alpha   90.00
_cell.angle_beta   90.00
_cell.angle_gamma   90.00
#
_symmetry.space_group_name_H-M   'P 1'
#
loop_
_entity.id
_entity.type
_entity.pdbx_description
1 polymer ?
#
loop_
_entity_poly.entity_id
_entity_poly.type
_entity_poly.pdbx_seq_one_letter_code
_entity_poly.pdbx_strand_id
1 'polypeptide(L)'
;MKCIVKIQSDMSIGGPSFHVCRFPSAVASGGYTIWLFIASDIQTILLPSTIFGITNALATRDFRDVQSQFSAYLNTVYRIPLVIGWVGINLLPLTMNNQRSPSSIAEDSLNKPWRPLPSKRLSGPQAKRLMFGFYALAVVYSCFYSGGLRQCLGLIILGTCYNSFGAGDHNPVIRNIINALGYFCFNSGAVEVALGSGSAVFTERPEARQYSLRLWIMVITAIILTTMHVQDMCDQEGDAKRGRRTLPLVIGDAAARWSIALPMPVWGVICPLLADSGPLATGLSFMLAFAVAIRMLMWRDTASDRMTFRVWNLWISVVYMLPLLGSVSLS
;
A
#
# COMPACT_ATOMS: atom_id res chain seq x y z
N MET A 1 -31.87 34.83 -37.08
CA MET A 1 -30.40 34.78 -37.25
C MET A 1 -29.73 35.19 -35.94
N LYS A 2 -29.33 34.21 -35.11
CA LYS A 2 -28.48 34.43 -33.94
C LYS A 2 -27.39 33.35 -33.96
N CYS A 3 -26.15 33.80 -34.04
CA CYS A 3 -24.94 32.99 -34.10
C CYS A 3 -24.64 32.44 -32.69
N ILE A 4 -24.57 31.13 -32.53
CA ILE A 4 -24.08 30.48 -31.29
C ILE A 4 -22.73 29.84 -31.63
N VAL A 5 -21.69 30.40 -31.03
CA VAL A 5 -20.32 29.90 -31.10
C VAL A 5 -20.24 28.60 -30.30
N LYS A 6 -19.83 27.53 -30.99
CA LYS A 6 -19.56 26.20 -30.44
C LYS A 6 -18.11 26.20 -29.95
N ILE A 7 -17.89 26.20 -28.63
CA ILE A 7 -16.58 25.90 -28.05
C ILE A 7 -16.62 24.45 -27.58
N GLN A 8 -15.96 23.61 -28.37
CA GLN A 8 -15.63 22.23 -28.06
C GLN A 8 -14.12 22.22 -27.80
N SER A 9 -13.69 21.87 -26.58
CA SER A 9 -12.31 21.45 -26.35
C SER A 9 -12.33 20.29 -25.36
N ASP A 10 -12.09 19.12 -25.93
CA ASP A 10 -11.90 17.85 -25.25
C ASP A 10 -10.69 17.89 -24.32
N MET A 11 -10.89 17.48 -23.07
CA MET A 11 -9.81 16.98 -22.22
C MET A 11 -10.39 16.09 -21.12
N SER A 12 -10.87 14.90 -21.51
CA SER A 12 -11.27 13.86 -20.58
C SER A 12 -10.05 13.07 -20.12
N ILE A 13 -9.48 13.45 -18.98
CA ILE A 13 -8.62 12.54 -18.22
C ILE A 13 -9.57 11.55 -17.54
N GLY A 14 -9.75 10.38 -18.17
CA GLY A 14 -10.71 9.36 -17.76
C GLY A 14 -10.45 8.85 -16.34
N GLY A 15 -11.35 9.19 -15.42
CA GLY A 15 -11.48 8.51 -14.14
C GLY A 15 -12.15 7.13 -14.30
N PRO A 16 -12.20 6.29 -13.25
CA PRO A 16 -12.81 4.97 -13.34
C PRO A 16 -14.33 5.06 -13.57
N SER A 17 -14.83 4.38 -14.60
CA SER A 17 -16.26 4.34 -14.96
C SER A 17 -16.90 3.04 -14.48
N PHE A 18 -17.96 3.13 -13.65
CA PHE A 18 -18.83 1.99 -13.33
C PHE A 18 -20.29 2.43 -13.14
N HIS A 19 -21.21 1.54 -13.54
CA HIS A 19 -22.66 1.68 -13.36
C HIS A 19 -23.05 1.50 -11.90
N VAL A 20 -23.64 2.55 -11.31
CA VAL A 20 -24.07 2.60 -9.90
C VAL A 20 -25.48 2.02 -9.77
N CYS A 21 -25.64 0.92 -9.04
CA CYS A 21 -26.94 0.45 -8.55
C CYS A 21 -27.54 1.48 -7.59
N ARG A 22 -28.85 1.77 -7.75
CA ARG A 22 -29.57 2.87 -7.06
C ARG A 22 -29.67 2.68 -5.54
N PHE A 23 -28.71 3.21 -4.80
CA PHE A 23 -28.83 3.55 -3.37
C PHE A 23 -29.44 4.95 -3.18
N PRO A 24 -29.95 5.32 -1.98
CA PRO A 24 -30.36 6.69 -1.68
C PRO A 24 -29.23 7.67 -2.06
N SER A 25 -29.54 8.67 -2.87
CA SER A 25 -28.57 9.49 -3.60
C SER A 25 -27.48 10.12 -2.72
N ALA A 26 -27.80 10.46 -1.46
CA ALA A 26 -26.86 11.03 -0.51
C ALA A 26 -25.85 10.00 0.04
N VAL A 27 -26.30 8.78 0.36
CA VAL A 27 -25.42 7.70 0.85
C VAL A 27 -24.50 7.21 -0.26
N ALA A 28 -25.04 7.06 -1.48
CA ALA A 28 -24.25 6.73 -2.67
C ALA A 28 -23.17 7.80 -2.94
N SER A 29 -23.52 9.09 -2.80
CA SER A 29 -22.57 10.20 -2.96
C SER A 29 -21.50 10.22 -1.87
N GLY A 30 -21.86 9.92 -0.62
CA GLY A 30 -20.93 9.82 0.51
C GLY A 30 -19.94 8.66 0.34
N GLY A 31 -20.44 7.46 0.04
CA GLY A 31 -19.61 6.28 -0.21
C GLY A 31 -18.65 6.48 -1.40
N TYR A 32 -19.13 7.08 -2.49
CA TYR A 32 -18.28 7.43 -3.63
C TYR A 32 -17.17 8.43 -3.24
N THR A 33 -17.50 9.44 -2.43
CA THR A 33 -16.52 10.43 -1.93
C THR A 33 -15.44 9.76 -1.05
N ILE A 34 -15.82 8.81 -0.20
CA ILE A 34 -14.88 8.03 0.63
C ILE A 34 -13.97 7.18 -0.27
N TRP A 35 -14.54 6.49 -1.25
CA TRP A 35 -13.77 5.66 -2.20
C TRP A 35 -12.73 6.50 -2.96
N LEU A 36 -13.09 7.71 -3.40
CA LEU A 36 -12.18 8.61 -4.10
C LEU A 36 -10.95 9.01 -3.26
N PHE A 37 -10.98 8.94 -1.92
CA PHE A 37 -9.77 9.20 -1.12
C PHE A 37 -8.71 8.10 -1.27
N ILE A 38 -9.14 6.85 -1.42
CA ILE A 38 -8.24 5.68 -1.40
C ILE A 38 -8.08 5.02 -2.78
N ALA A 39 -8.77 5.51 -3.82
CA ALA A 39 -8.81 4.86 -5.13
C ALA A 39 -7.41 4.59 -5.73
N SER A 40 -6.47 5.53 -5.57
CA SER A 40 -5.07 5.35 -5.99
C SER A 40 -4.32 4.30 -5.18
N ASP A 41 -4.74 4.08 -3.95
CA ASP A 41 -4.04 3.31 -2.94
C ASP A 41 -4.60 1.89 -2.76
N ILE A 42 -5.63 1.55 -3.55
CA ILE A 42 -6.18 0.19 -3.63
C ILE A 42 -5.09 -0.80 -4.06
N GLN A 43 -4.35 -0.45 -5.12
CA GLN A 43 -3.33 -1.33 -5.71
C GLN A 43 -1.98 -1.26 -4.99
N THR A 44 -1.73 -0.21 -4.21
CA THR A 44 -0.42 0.00 -3.55
C THR A 44 -0.42 -0.39 -2.08
N ILE A 45 -1.55 -0.28 -1.37
CA ILE A 45 -1.64 -0.57 0.06
C ILE A 45 -2.78 -1.54 0.37
N LEU A 46 -4.02 -1.25 -0.05
CA LEU A 46 -5.19 -2.03 0.40
C LEU A 46 -5.10 -3.50 -0.01
N LEU A 47 -4.98 -3.76 -1.31
CA LEU A 47 -4.89 -5.12 -1.83
C LEU A 47 -3.58 -5.81 -1.41
N PRO A 48 -2.38 -5.20 -1.57
CA PRO A 48 -1.14 -5.85 -1.16
C PRO A 48 -1.11 -6.21 0.33
N SER A 49 -1.51 -5.30 1.22
CA SER A 49 -1.50 -5.59 2.66
C SER A 49 -2.54 -6.65 3.05
N THR A 50 -3.67 -6.71 2.34
CA THR A 50 -4.66 -7.78 2.51
C THR A 50 -4.08 -9.12 2.06
N ILE A 51 -3.46 -9.17 0.88
CA ILE A 51 -2.78 -10.38 0.36
C ILE A 51 -1.72 -10.83 1.34
N PHE A 52 -0.86 -9.92 1.82
CA PHE A 52 0.16 -10.21 2.82
C PHE A 52 -0.47 -10.78 4.09
N GLY A 53 -1.46 -10.09 4.66
CA GLY A 53 -2.15 -10.48 5.89
C GLY A 53 -2.68 -11.91 5.84
N ILE A 54 -3.41 -12.25 4.78
CA ILE A 54 -4.03 -13.55 4.61
C ILE A 54 -2.98 -14.63 4.32
N THR A 55 -2.12 -14.42 3.33
CA THR A 55 -1.15 -15.45 2.92
C THR A 55 -0.15 -15.78 4.01
N ASN A 56 0.29 -14.79 4.79
CA ASN A 56 1.24 -15.02 5.87
C ASN A 56 0.54 -15.54 7.13
N ALA A 57 -0.72 -15.18 7.40
CA ALA A 57 -1.50 -15.88 8.43
C ALA A 57 -1.69 -17.36 8.10
N LEU A 58 -1.95 -17.71 6.83
CA LEU A 58 -2.05 -19.08 6.37
C LEU A 58 -0.70 -19.81 6.45
N ALA A 59 0.40 -19.20 6.01
CA ALA A 59 1.74 -19.78 6.07
C ALA A 59 2.22 -20.04 7.51
N THR A 60 1.68 -19.34 8.51
CA THR A 60 1.96 -19.63 9.92
C THR A 60 1.16 -20.81 10.48
N ARG A 61 0.14 -21.32 9.79
CA ARG A 61 -0.57 -22.51 10.25
C ARG A 61 0.31 -23.72 9.94
N ASP A 62 0.58 -24.53 10.96
CA ASP A 62 1.32 -25.79 10.79
C ASP A 62 0.46 -26.77 9.98
N PHE A 63 1.05 -27.55 9.08
CA PHE A 63 0.39 -28.52 8.19
C PHE A 63 0.35 -29.94 8.78
N ARG A 64 0.83 -30.14 10.01
CA ARG A 64 1.07 -31.48 10.57
C ARG A 64 -0.14 -32.20 11.22
N ASP A 65 -1.28 -31.55 11.42
CA ASP A 65 -2.46 -32.12 12.13
C ASP A 65 -3.82 -31.78 11.46
N VAL A 66 -4.27 -32.67 10.58
CA VAL A 66 -5.31 -32.43 9.55
C VAL A 66 -6.70 -32.08 10.10
N GLN A 67 -7.10 -32.59 11.28
CA GLN A 67 -8.49 -32.53 11.75
C GLN A 67 -8.88 -31.17 12.39
N SER A 68 -7.94 -30.49 13.07
CA SER A 68 -8.17 -29.16 13.66
C SER A 68 -7.91 -28.00 12.69
N GLN A 69 -7.36 -28.32 11.51
CA GLN A 69 -6.83 -27.34 10.55
C GLN A 69 -7.89 -26.76 9.62
N PHE A 70 -8.81 -27.56 9.09
CA PHE A 70 -9.82 -27.06 8.13
C PHE A 70 -10.62 -25.88 8.72
N SER A 71 -11.02 -26.00 9.99
CA SER A 71 -11.70 -24.93 10.72
C SER A 71 -10.82 -23.67 10.89
N ALA A 72 -9.51 -23.82 11.10
CA ALA A 72 -8.58 -22.69 11.23
C ALA A 72 -8.31 -22.00 9.88
N TYR A 73 -8.17 -22.76 8.79
CA TYR A 73 -8.06 -22.25 7.42
C TYR A 73 -9.31 -21.46 7.03
N LEU A 74 -10.49 -22.07 7.20
CA LEU A 74 -11.76 -21.41 6.95
C LEU A 74 -11.92 -20.15 7.81
N ASN A 75 -11.52 -20.18 9.08
CA ASN A 75 -11.58 -18.99 9.93
C ASN A 75 -10.74 -17.83 9.37
N THR A 76 -9.51 -18.10 8.91
CA THR A 76 -8.67 -17.07 8.29
C THR A 76 -9.26 -16.55 6.97
N VAL A 77 -9.86 -17.43 6.15
CA VAL A 77 -10.54 -17.02 4.90
C VAL A 77 -11.79 -16.17 5.21
N TYR A 78 -12.61 -16.54 6.18
CA TYR A 78 -13.78 -15.75 6.59
C TYR A 78 -13.41 -14.38 7.19
N ARG A 79 -12.15 -14.18 7.59
CA ARG A 79 -11.64 -12.90 8.06
C ARG A 79 -11.18 -11.96 6.96
N ILE A 80 -11.17 -12.36 5.68
CA ILE A 80 -10.80 -11.48 4.56
C ILE A 80 -11.55 -10.13 4.59
N PRO A 81 -12.90 -10.08 4.77
CA PRO A 81 -13.60 -8.80 4.86
C PRO A 81 -13.16 -7.95 6.05
N LEU A 82 -12.77 -8.58 7.17
CA LEU A 82 -12.26 -7.88 8.35
C LEU A 82 -10.87 -7.29 8.11
N VAL A 83 -10.01 -8.02 7.39
CA VAL A 83 -8.68 -7.52 6.99
C VAL A 83 -8.82 -6.34 6.03
N ILE A 84 -9.66 -6.45 5.00
CA ILE A 84 -9.95 -5.36 4.06
C ILE A 84 -10.51 -4.15 4.83
N GLY A 85 -11.45 -4.38 5.74
CA GLY A 85 -12.03 -3.34 6.60
C GLY A 85 -10.98 -2.66 7.47
N TRP A 86 -10.12 -3.43 8.13
CA TRP A 86 -9.06 -2.90 8.99
C TRP A 86 -8.02 -2.09 8.22
N VAL A 87 -7.54 -2.59 7.08
CA VAL A 87 -6.57 -1.87 6.25
C VAL A 87 -7.22 -0.60 5.69
N GLY A 88 -8.44 -0.70 5.17
CA GLY A 88 -9.17 0.43 4.59
C GLY A 88 -9.47 1.54 5.60
N ILE A 89 -9.91 1.19 6.81
CA ILE A 89 -10.24 2.17 7.85
C ILE A 89 -9.00 2.90 8.37
N ASN A 90 -7.86 2.21 8.43
CA ASN A 90 -6.59 2.82 8.81
C ASN A 90 -5.98 3.66 7.68
N LEU A 91 -6.22 3.29 6.41
CA LEU A 91 -5.72 4.01 5.24
C LEU A 91 -6.47 5.33 4.98
N LEU A 92 -7.79 5.35 5.19
CA LEU A 92 -8.63 6.53 4.95
C LEU A 92 -8.15 7.82 5.62
N PRO A 93 -7.89 7.87 6.93
CA PRO A 93 -7.49 9.12 7.57
C PRO A 93 -6.08 9.55 7.15
N LEU A 94 -5.19 8.60 6.78
CA LEU A 94 -3.86 8.92 6.25
C LEU A 94 -3.95 9.60 4.88
N THR A 95 -4.76 9.04 3.97
CA THR A 95 -4.98 9.61 2.63
C THR A 95 -5.67 10.97 2.72
N MET A 96 -6.66 11.12 3.60
CA MET A 96 -7.29 12.42 3.86
C MET A 96 -6.29 13.46 4.37
N ASN A 97 -5.39 13.07 5.29
CA ASN A 97 -4.36 13.98 5.80
C ASN A 97 -3.35 14.38 4.72
N ASN A 98 -2.99 13.46 3.84
CA ASN A 98 -2.07 13.72 2.72
C ASN A 98 -2.68 14.60 1.62
N GLN A 99 -4.00 14.58 1.44
CA GLN A 99 -4.70 15.30 0.38
C GLN A 99 -5.22 16.68 0.80
N ARG A 100 -5.25 17.00 2.11
CA ARG A 100 -5.99 18.17 2.62
C ARG A 100 -5.27 19.51 2.65
N SER A 101 -3.95 19.55 2.53
CA SER A 101 -3.22 20.82 2.62
C SER A 101 -3.44 21.64 1.33
N PRO A 102 -3.32 22.99 1.37
CA PRO A 102 -3.44 23.80 0.16
C PRO A 102 -2.46 23.38 -0.95
N SER A 103 -1.23 23.02 -0.59
CA SER A 103 -0.23 22.53 -1.55
C SER A 103 -0.59 21.16 -2.13
N SER A 104 -1.12 20.24 -1.32
CA SER A 104 -1.64 18.95 -1.81
C SER A 104 -2.84 19.13 -2.75
N ILE A 105 -3.75 20.06 -2.45
CA ILE A 105 -4.89 20.34 -3.32
C ILE A 105 -4.44 20.93 -4.65
N ALA A 106 -3.45 21.82 -4.65
CA ALA A 106 -2.89 22.38 -5.88
C ALA A 106 -2.19 21.32 -6.74
N GLU A 107 -1.39 20.43 -6.11
CA GLU A 107 -0.77 19.27 -6.76
C GLU A 107 -1.82 18.33 -7.36
N ASP A 108 -2.81 17.92 -6.56
CA ASP A 108 -3.84 16.98 -7.00
C ASP A 108 -4.78 17.62 -8.04
N SER A 109 -4.96 18.93 -8.06
CA SER A 109 -5.75 19.60 -9.12
C SER A 109 -5.12 19.43 -10.51
N LEU A 110 -3.80 19.23 -10.57
CA LEU A 110 -3.07 18.94 -11.81
C LEU A 110 -3.03 17.44 -12.10
N ASN A 111 -2.65 16.63 -11.12
CA ASN A 111 -2.35 15.22 -11.32
C ASN A 111 -3.58 14.30 -11.19
N LYS A 112 -4.49 14.64 -10.26
CA LYS A 112 -5.59 13.78 -9.80
C LYS A 112 -6.86 14.62 -9.55
N PRO A 113 -7.37 15.38 -10.55
CA PRO A 113 -8.46 16.35 -10.36
C PRO A 113 -9.78 15.71 -9.91
N TRP A 114 -9.90 14.39 -10.08
CA TRP A 114 -11.04 13.60 -9.63
C TRP A 114 -11.08 13.39 -8.11
N ARG A 115 -10.01 13.68 -7.35
CA ARG A 115 -9.97 13.51 -5.89
C ARG A 115 -10.99 14.41 -5.18
N PRO A 116 -11.42 14.07 -3.95
CA PRO A 116 -12.56 14.75 -3.31
C PRO A 116 -12.40 16.26 -3.10
N LEU A 117 -11.20 16.72 -2.78
CA LEU A 117 -10.93 18.13 -2.51
C LEU A 117 -10.74 18.95 -3.80
N PRO A 118 -9.92 18.53 -4.79
CA PRO A 118 -9.87 19.20 -6.09
C PRO A 118 -11.23 19.26 -6.81
N SER A 119 -12.01 18.17 -6.75
CA SER A 119 -13.35 18.11 -7.34
C SER A 119 -14.44 18.80 -6.51
N LYS A 120 -14.06 19.49 -5.41
CA LYS A 120 -14.95 20.28 -4.54
C LYS A 120 -16.11 19.49 -3.94
N ARG A 121 -15.97 18.17 -3.79
CA ARG A 121 -16.95 17.31 -3.10
C ARG A 121 -16.96 17.57 -1.59
N LEU A 122 -15.82 18.00 -1.04
CA LEU A 122 -15.67 18.40 0.36
C LEU A 122 -14.89 19.70 0.45
N SER A 123 -15.19 20.50 1.48
CA SER A 123 -14.31 21.57 1.96
C SER A 123 -13.19 21.00 2.84
N GLY A 124 -12.09 21.74 2.98
CA GLY A 124 -10.99 21.38 3.89
C GLY A 124 -11.44 21.08 5.33
N PRO A 125 -12.28 21.92 5.96
CA PRO A 125 -12.82 21.64 7.30
C PRO A 125 -13.71 20.39 7.37
N GLN A 126 -14.47 20.06 6.32
CA GLN A 126 -15.24 18.82 6.26
C GLN A 126 -14.33 17.60 6.18
N ALA A 127 -13.31 17.63 5.30
CA ALA A 127 -12.33 16.55 5.19
C ALA A 127 -11.55 16.34 6.50
N LYS A 128 -11.19 17.42 7.21
CA LYS A 128 -10.53 17.34 8.52
C LYS A 128 -11.40 16.67 9.58
N ARG A 129 -12.69 17.01 9.66
CA ARG A 129 -13.65 16.35 10.58
C ARG A 129 -13.82 14.87 10.25
N LEU A 130 -13.96 14.54 8.97
CA LEU A 130 -14.09 13.18 8.49
C LEU A 130 -12.84 12.35 8.84
N MET A 131 -11.64 12.92 8.63
CA MET A 131 -10.35 12.32 8.98
C MET A 131 -10.28 11.95 10.47
N PHE A 132 -10.64 12.86 11.39
CA PHE A 132 -10.65 12.54 12.82
C PHE A 132 -11.69 11.48 13.18
N GLY A 133 -12.87 11.50 12.54
CA GLY A 133 -13.86 10.45 12.67
C GLY A 133 -13.32 9.08 12.26
N PHE A 134 -12.58 9.01 11.16
CA PHE A 134 -11.94 7.77 10.70
C PHE A 134 -10.78 7.31 11.59
N TYR A 135 -9.99 8.22 12.19
CA TYR A 135 -9.01 7.83 13.21
C TYR A 135 -9.68 7.20 14.42
N ALA A 136 -10.75 7.81 14.94
CA ALA A 136 -11.50 7.25 16.06
C ALA A 136 -12.10 5.88 15.69
N LEU A 137 -12.70 5.77 14.50
CA LEU A 137 -13.28 4.53 14.00
C LEU A 137 -12.21 3.43 13.81
N ALA A 138 -11.01 3.76 13.35
CA ALA A 138 -9.90 2.81 13.21
C ALA A 138 -9.45 2.24 14.56
N VAL A 139 -9.35 3.08 15.60
CA VAL A 139 -9.03 2.64 16.97
C VAL A 139 -10.13 1.73 17.50
N VAL A 140 -11.39 2.15 17.40
CA VAL A 140 -12.56 1.36 17.82
C VAL A 140 -12.59 0.01 17.11
N TYR A 141 -12.44 0.00 15.78
CA TYR A 141 -12.40 -1.21 14.97
C TYR A 141 -11.29 -2.17 15.44
N SER A 142 -10.10 -1.64 15.70
CA SER A 142 -8.95 -2.44 16.16
C SER A 142 -9.16 -3.05 17.56
N CYS A 143 -9.90 -2.36 18.44
CA CYS A 143 -10.28 -2.90 19.76
C CYS A 143 -11.30 -4.05 19.65
N PHE A 144 -12.26 -3.98 18.73
CA PHE A 144 -13.33 -4.98 18.63
C PHE A 144 -12.89 -6.30 17.97
N TYR A 145 -11.99 -6.26 16.98
CA TYR A 145 -11.63 -7.44 16.19
C TYR A 145 -10.35 -8.14 16.64
N SER A 146 -9.88 -7.86 17.87
CA SER A 146 -8.77 -8.57 18.53
C SER A 146 -7.49 -8.64 17.69
N GLY A 147 -7.04 -7.51 17.14
CA GLY A 147 -5.79 -7.43 16.38
C GLY A 147 -5.53 -6.04 15.79
N GLY A 148 -4.25 -5.69 15.62
CA GLY A 148 -3.85 -4.49 14.87
C GLY A 148 -3.90 -3.16 15.64
N LEU A 149 -4.30 -3.13 16.92
CA LEU A 149 -4.41 -1.87 17.66
C LEU A 149 -3.07 -1.12 17.77
N ARG A 150 -1.96 -1.83 18.03
CA ARG A 150 -0.63 -1.22 18.14
C ARG A 150 -0.19 -0.62 16.81
N GLN A 151 -0.48 -1.33 15.72
CA GLN A 151 -0.22 -0.90 14.35
C GLN A 151 -1.08 0.29 13.98
N CYS A 152 -2.36 0.31 14.38
CA CYS A 152 -3.25 1.45 14.21
C CYS A 152 -2.69 2.70 14.90
N LEU A 153 -2.30 2.60 16.17
CA LEU A 153 -1.67 3.71 16.90
C LEU A 153 -0.36 4.15 16.25
N GLY A 154 0.47 3.20 15.80
CA GLY A 154 1.67 3.47 15.03
C GLY A 154 1.38 4.24 13.74
N LEU A 155 0.37 3.84 12.97
CA LEU A 155 -0.07 4.53 11.75
C LEU A 155 -0.56 5.95 12.03
N ILE A 156 -1.27 6.19 13.15
CA ILE A 156 -1.68 7.54 13.56
C ILE A 156 -0.45 8.43 13.82
N ILE A 157 0.54 7.91 14.55
CA ILE A 157 1.78 8.63 14.87
C ILE A 157 2.56 8.91 13.59
N LEU A 158 2.84 7.87 12.80
CA LEU A 158 3.58 7.96 11.54
C LEU A 158 2.89 8.90 10.54
N GLY A 159 1.57 8.80 10.40
CA GLY A 159 0.76 9.66 9.56
C GLY A 159 0.79 11.13 9.99
N THR A 160 0.84 11.37 11.30
CA THR A 160 1.02 12.71 11.87
C THR A 160 2.42 13.24 11.58
N CYS A 161 3.46 12.45 11.78
CA CYS A 161 4.84 12.83 11.44
C CYS A 161 4.99 13.13 9.94
N TYR A 162 4.46 12.25 9.08
CA TYR A 162 4.55 12.37 7.63
C TYR A 162 3.91 13.68 7.13
N ASN A 163 2.67 13.95 7.55
CA ASN A 163 1.87 15.04 7.00
C ASN A 163 1.92 16.31 7.85
N SER A 164 1.69 16.20 9.16
CA SER A 164 1.56 17.37 10.04
C SER A 164 2.91 17.97 10.42
N PHE A 165 3.95 17.15 10.54
CA PHE A 165 5.33 17.63 10.78
C PHE A 165 6.17 17.71 9.51
N GLY A 166 5.58 17.43 8.34
CA GLY A 166 6.24 17.56 7.04
C GLY A 166 7.38 16.58 6.78
N ALA A 167 7.48 15.49 7.55
CA ALA A 167 8.53 14.50 7.35
C ALA A 167 8.45 13.81 5.98
N GLY A 168 7.26 13.77 5.37
CA GLY A 168 7.06 13.26 4.01
C GLY A 168 7.53 14.21 2.90
N ASP A 169 7.76 15.49 3.21
CA ASP A 169 8.07 16.54 2.23
C ASP A 169 9.53 17.02 2.34
N HIS A 170 10.14 17.02 3.53
CA HIS A 170 11.43 17.70 3.76
C HIS A 170 12.69 16.85 3.59
N ASN A 171 12.62 15.52 3.76
CA ASN A 171 13.79 14.65 3.69
C ASN A 171 13.43 13.29 3.06
N PRO A 172 14.06 12.90 1.93
CA PRO A 172 13.70 11.68 1.20
C PRO A 172 14.01 10.41 2.00
N VAL A 173 15.06 10.41 2.82
CA VAL A 173 15.42 9.25 3.65
C VAL A 173 14.40 9.07 4.77
N ILE A 174 14.04 10.15 5.47
CA ILE A 174 13.02 10.10 6.53
C ILE A 174 11.67 9.69 5.96
N ARG A 175 11.28 10.23 4.79
CA ARG A 175 10.09 9.81 4.05
C ARG A 175 10.08 8.31 3.79
N ASN A 176 11.18 7.75 3.26
CA ASN A 176 11.29 6.32 2.98
C ASN A 176 11.22 5.46 4.26
N ILE A 177 11.87 5.91 5.34
CA ILE A 177 11.78 5.24 6.66
C ILE A 177 10.33 5.23 7.16
N ILE A 178 9.64 6.38 7.12
CA ILE A 178 8.24 6.46 7.57
C ILE A 178 7.32 5.60 6.68
N ASN A 179 7.53 5.59 5.36
CA ASN A 179 6.78 4.72 4.47
C ASN A 179 7.03 3.25 4.80
N ALA A 180 8.28 2.83 4.99
CA ALA A 180 8.63 1.46 5.36
C ALA A 180 7.99 1.04 6.70
N LEU A 181 8.01 1.91 7.71
CA LEU A 181 7.33 1.69 8.99
C LEU A 181 5.79 1.68 8.84
N GLY A 182 5.24 2.48 7.92
CA GLY A 182 3.82 2.44 7.58
C GLY A 182 3.42 1.09 7.00
N TYR A 183 4.17 0.59 6.02
CA TYR A 183 3.97 -0.75 5.45
C TYR A 183 4.17 -1.85 6.49
N PHE A 184 5.16 -1.72 7.39
CA PHE A 184 5.32 -2.62 8.54
C PHE A 184 4.04 -2.69 9.38
N CYS A 185 3.45 -1.54 9.73
CA CYS A 185 2.21 -1.50 10.50
C CYS A 185 1.03 -2.09 9.70
N PHE A 186 0.86 -1.73 8.43
CA PHE A 186 -0.23 -2.27 7.60
C PHE A 186 -0.13 -3.79 7.45
N ASN A 187 1.04 -4.29 7.09
CA ASN A 187 1.28 -5.71 6.86
C ASN A 187 1.14 -6.52 8.15
N SER A 188 1.82 -6.11 9.24
CA SER A 188 1.74 -6.85 10.52
C SER A 188 0.34 -6.78 11.14
N GLY A 189 -0.36 -5.63 11.04
CA GLY A 189 -1.72 -5.49 11.55
C GLY A 189 -2.73 -6.31 10.74
N ALA A 190 -2.57 -6.37 9.42
CA ALA A 190 -3.37 -7.25 8.57
C ALA A 190 -3.22 -8.73 8.95
N VAL A 191 -1.99 -9.18 9.28
CA VAL A 191 -1.76 -10.54 9.78
C VAL A 191 -2.43 -10.76 11.15
N GLU A 192 -2.32 -9.82 12.10
CA GLU A 192 -2.99 -9.97 13.41
C GLU A 192 -4.50 -10.12 13.28
N VAL A 193 -5.13 -9.31 12.43
CA VAL A 193 -6.59 -9.38 12.18
C VAL A 193 -6.97 -10.70 11.48
N ALA A 194 -6.13 -11.18 10.56
CA ALA A 194 -6.32 -12.46 9.86
C ALA A 194 -6.18 -13.68 10.79
N LEU A 195 -5.30 -13.59 11.80
CA LEU A 195 -5.13 -14.62 12.82
C LEU A 195 -6.24 -14.59 13.87
N GLY A 196 -6.75 -13.40 14.21
CA GLY A 196 -7.95 -13.23 15.00
C GLY A 196 -7.83 -13.54 16.49
N SER A 197 -6.61 -13.66 16.99
CA SER A 197 -6.30 -14.20 18.32
C SER A 197 -5.67 -13.18 19.26
N GLY A 198 -5.64 -11.88 18.89
CA GLY A 198 -4.87 -10.86 19.60
C GLY A 198 -3.37 -11.19 19.70
N SER A 199 -2.92 -12.22 18.97
CA SER A 199 -1.58 -12.74 19.06
C SER A 199 -0.64 -11.70 18.50
N ALA A 200 0.22 -11.20 19.36
CA ALA A 200 1.29 -10.34 18.90
C ALA A 200 2.12 -11.17 17.91
N VAL A 201 2.26 -10.67 16.69
CA VAL A 201 3.26 -11.13 15.71
C VAL A 201 4.66 -11.30 16.35
N PHE A 202 4.89 -10.61 17.48
CA PHE A 202 6.13 -10.56 18.25
C PHE A 202 6.20 -11.43 19.51
N THR A 203 5.14 -12.16 19.89
CA THR A 203 5.21 -13.17 20.96
C THR A 203 5.54 -14.52 20.35
N GLU A 204 6.82 -14.89 20.32
CA GLU A 204 7.23 -16.21 19.81
C GLU A 204 6.80 -17.31 20.77
N ARG A 205 6.34 -18.43 20.21
CA ARG A 205 6.49 -19.72 20.87
C ARG A 205 7.77 -20.35 20.30
N PRO A 206 8.77 -20.73 21.13
CA PRO A 206 10.11 -21.06 20.66
C PRO A 206 10.26 -22.35 19.84
N GLU A 207 9.21 -22.98 19.29
CA GLU A 207 9.30 -24.37 18.86
C GLU A 207 8.65 -24.64 17.48
N ALA A 208 9.46 -25.21 16.59
CA ALA A 208 9.09 -26.04 15.44
C ALA A 208 8.32 -25.41 14.26
N ARG A 209 8.69 -24.20 13.77
CA ARG A 209 8.18 -23.71 12.47
C ARG A 209 9.30 -23.36 11.48
N GLN A 210 9.18 -23.87 10.26
CA GLN A 210 10.09 -23.60 9.13
C GLN A 210 10.04 -22.13 8.66
N TYR A 211 8.94 -21.41 8.95
CA TYR A 211 8.72 -20.01 8.57
C TYR A 211 8.67 -19.07 9.78
N SER A 212 9.54 -18.05 9.79
CA SER A 212 9.53 -16.97 10.79
C SER A 212 8.80 -15.74 10.25
N LEU A 213 7.56 -15.53 10.71
CA LEU A 213 6.73 -14.37 10.36
C LEU A 213 7.42 -13.04 10.69
N ARG A 214 8.10 -12.97 11.84
CA ARG A 214 8.81 -11.76 12.27
C ARG A 214 9.92 -11.41 11.30
N LEU A 215 10.79 -12.38 10.97
CA LEU A 215 11.87 -12.18 10.02
C LEU A 215 11.30 -11.75 8.66
N TRP A 216 10.22 -12.40 8.21
CA TRP A 216 9.61 -12.08 6.94
C TRP A 216 9.06 -10.65 6.88
N ILE A 217 8.38 -10.19 7.93
CA ILE A 217 7.93 -8.80 8.02
C ILE A 217 9.12 -7.83 7.96
N MET A 218 10.23 -8.13 8.64
CA MET A 218 11.44 -7.30 8.59
C MET A 218 12.06 -7.27 7.18
N VAL A 219 12.10 -8.40 6.49
CA VAL A 219 12.54 -8.51 5.09
C VAL A 219 11.66 -7.63 4.19
N ILE A 220 10.34 -7.75 4.30
CA ILE A 220 9.42 -6.88 3.54
C ILE A 220 9.63 -5.41 3.86
N THR A 221 9.77 -5.03 5.13
CA THR A 221 10.05 -3.65 5.51
C THR A 221 11.37 -3.14 4.91
N ALA A 222 12.39 -3.98 4.85
CA ALA A 222 13.67 -3.64 4.20
C ALA A 222 13.52 -3.47 2.68
N ILE A 223 12.71 -4.30 2.01
CA ILE A 223 12.39 -4.13 0.59
C ILE A 223 11.71 -2.79 0.35
N ILE A 224 10.67 -2.46 1.13
CA ILE A 224 9.97 -1.18 1.00
C ILE A 224 10.94 -0.02 1.26
N LEU A 225 11.75 -0.07 2.31
CA LEU A 225 12.74 0.98 2.62
C LEU A 225 13.72 1.23 1.46
N THR A 226 14.14 0.18 0.78
CA THR A 226 15.19 0.23 -0.26
C THR A 226 14.66 0.41 -1.67
N THR A 227 13.36 0.22 -1.92
CA THR A 227 12.83 0.21 -3.30
C THR A 227 11.55 1.02 -3.50
N MET A 228 10.81 1.40 -2.45
CA MET A 228 9.50 2.07 -2.57
C MET A 228 9.57 3.43 -3.27
N HIS A 229 10.71 4.12 -3.21
CA HIS A 229 10.92 5.38 -3.93
C HIS A 229 10.93 5.22 -5.46
N VAL A 230 10.72 4.01 -5.99
CA VAL A 230 10.26 3.81 -7.37
C VAL A 230 9.03 4.65 -7.72
N GLN A 231 8.12 4.89 -6.76
CA GLN A 231 6.94 5.74 -6.97
C GLN A 231 7.31 7.19 -7.25
N ASP A 232 8.39 7.68 -6.63
CA ASP A 232 8.81 9.08 -6.75
C ASP A 232 9.36 9.35 -8.17
N MET A 233 9.76 8.30 -8.92
CA MET A 233 10.25 8.43 -10.30
C MET A 233 9.16 8.91 -11.26
N CYS A 234 7.92 8.45 -11.09
CA CYS A 234 6.82 8.89 -11.95
C CYS A 234 6.16 10.21 -11.52
N ASP A 235 6.45 10.67 -10.30
CA ASP A 235 5.80 11.82 -9.66
C ASP A 235 6.71 13.06 -9.55
N GLN A 236 7.91 13.04 -10.15
CA GLN A 236 8.93 14.10 -10.04
C GLN A 236 8.40 15.52 -10.30
N GLU A 237 7.59 15.73 -11.35
CA GLU A 237 7.04 17.05 -11.68
C GLU A 237 6.04 17.53 -10.61
N GLY A 238 5.21 16.62 -10.10
CA GLY A 238 4.26 16.92 -9.03
C GLY A 238 4.96 17.24 -7.71
N ASP A 239 5.99 16.43 -7.37
CA ASP A 239 6.82 16.63 -6.20
C ASP A 239 7.56 17.97 -6.25
N ALA A 240 8.11 18.35 -7.41
CA ALA A 240 8.79 19.62 -7.61
C ALA A 240 7.83 20.82 -7.41
N LYS A 241 6.62 20.75 -7.98
CA LYS A 241 5.60 21.81 -7.80
C LYS A 241 5.14 21.95 -6.35
N ARG A 242 5.06 20.85 -5.61
CA ARG A 242 4.74 20.86 -4.17
C ARG A 242 5.93 21.30 -3.29
N GLY A 243 7.14 21.35 -3.85
CA GLY A 243 8.37 21.61 -3.11
C GLY A 243 8.81 20.42 -2.25
N ARG A 244 8.41 19.19 -2.60
CA ARG A 244 8.88 17.98 -1.91
C ARG A 244 10.32 17.69 -2.29
N ARG A 245 11.08 17.24 -1.30
CA ARG A 245 12.45 16.74 -1.48
C ARG A 245 12.42 15.22 -1.61
N THR A 246 12.02 14.73 -2.79
CA THR A 246 12.10 13.29 -3.12
C THR A 246 13.48 12.92 -3.64
N LEU A 247 13.81 11.62 -3.60
CA LEU A 247 15.14 11.14 -3.93
C LEU A 247 15.63 11.58 -5.33
N PRO A 248 14.86 11.43 -6.43
CA PRO A 248 15.28 11.92 -7.75
C PRO A 248 15.53 13.43 -7.81
N LEU A 249 14.83 14.24 -7.00
CA LEU A 249 15.02 15.68 -6.94
C LEU A 249 16.24 16.11 -6.10
N VAL A 250 16.68 15.26 -5.16
CA VAL A 250 17.78 15.58 -4.24
C VAL A 250 19.13 15.05 -4.73
N ILE A 251 19.19 13.81 -5.22
CA ILE A 251 20.44 13.17 -5.67
C ILE A 251 20.55 13.05 -7.20
N GLY A 252 19.52 13.49 -7.92
CA GLY A 252 19.42 13.40 -9.38
C GLY A 252 18.78 12.09 -9.86
N ASP A 253 18.14 12.17 -11.04
CA ASP A 253 17.41 11.06 -11.66
C ASP A 253 18.26 9.78 -11.81
N ALA A 254 19.49 9.90 -12.32
CA ALA A 254 20.35 8.73 -12.56
C ALA A 254 20.75 8.01 -11.25
N ALA A 255 21.13 8.74 -10.20
CA ALA A 255 21.51 8.14 -8.93
C ALA A 255 20.29 7.51 -8.23
N ALA A 256 19.12 8.16 -8.31
CA ALA A 256 17.87 7.59 -7.81
C ALA A 256 17.50 6.27 -8.53
N ARG A 257 17.64 6.20 -9.86
CA ARG A 257 17.42 4.96 -10.64
C ARG A 257 18.33 3.83 -10.19
N TRP A 258 19.62 4.08 -10.02
CA TRP A 258 20.57 3.07 -9.52
C TRP A 258 20.25 2.62 -8.10
N SER A 259 19.83 3.55 -7.23
CA SER A 259 19.43 3.20 -5.85
C SER A 259 18.22 2.24 -5.81
N ILE A 260 17.36 2.26 -6.82
CA ILE A 260 16.22 1.33 -6.98
C ILE A 260 16.67 0.05 -7.69
N ALA A 261 17.46 0.16 -8.75
CA ALA A 261 17.81 -0.97 -9.60
C ALA A 261 18.73 -1.98 -8.89
N LEU A 262 19.65 -1.52 -8.02
CA LEU A 262 20.62 -2.41 -7.36
C LEU A 262 19.98 -3.39 -6.35
N PRO A 263 19.07 -2.97 -5.44
CA PRO A 263 18.45 -3.90 -4.50
C PRO A 263 17.49 -4.90 -5.15
N MET A 264 16.93 -4.59 -6.33
CA MET A 264 15.89 -5.42 -6.95
C MET A 264 16.36 -6.86 -7.24
N PRO A 265 17.46 -7.13 -7.96
CA PRO A 265 17.99 -8.48 -8.15
C PRO A 265 18.30 -9.21 -6.83
N VAL A 266 18.84 -8.48 -5.85
CA VAL A 266 19.20 -9.02 -4.54
C VAL A 266 17.96 -9.58 -3.86
N TRP A 267 16.89 -8.80 -3.77
CA TRP A 267 15.63 -9.27 -3.20
C TRP A 267 14.94 -10.33 -4.05
N GLY A 268 15.03 -10.21 -5.38
CA GLY A 268 14.48 -11.19 -6.31
C GLY A 268 15.00 -12.61 -6.10
N VAL A 269 16.25 -12.73 -5.62
CA VAL A 269 16.91 -14.01 -5.28
C VAL A 269 16.75 -14.37 -3.80
N ILE A 270 17.01 -13.43 -2.88
CA ILE A 270 16.99 -13.72 -1.44
C ILE A 270 15.59 -14.12 -0.95
N CYS A 271 14.53 -13.44 -1.41
CA CYS A 271 13.17 -13.72 -0.96
C CYS A 271 12.71 -15.16 -1.21
N PRO A 272 12.77 -15.71 -2.43
CA PRO A 272 12.37 -17.09 -2.68
C PRO A 272 13.26 -18.12 -1.97
N LEU A 273 14.55 -17.84 -1.80
CA LEU A 273 15.45 -18.72 -1.03
C LEU A 273 15.08 -18.75 0.47
N LEU A 274 14.81 -17.59 1.07
CA LEU A 274 14.39 -17.49 2.47
C LEU A 274 13.01 -18.12 2.72
N ALA A 275 12.13 -18.07 1.72
CA ALA A 275 10.79 -18.63 1.78
C ALA A 275 10.74 -20.11 1.35
N ASP A 276 11.88 -20.72 0.99
CA ASP A 276 11.98 -22.10 0.48
C ASP A 276 10.94 -22.39 -0.62
N SER A 277 10.81 -21.46 -1.57
CA SER A 277 9.77 -21.49 -2.58
C SER A 277 10.14 -22.39 -3.77
N GLY A 278 9.15 -23.10 -4.32
CA GLY A 278 9.34 -23.96 -5.48
C GLY A 278 9.89 -23.22 -6.72
N PRO A 279 10.48 -23.95 -7.70
CA PRO A 279 11.19 -23.35 -8.84
C PRO A 279 10.39 -22.33 -9.65
N LEU A 280 9.07 -22.54 -9.79
CA LEU A 280 8.19 -21.63 -10.51
C LEU A 280 8.08 -20.26 -9.83
N ALA A 281 7.86 -20.25 -8.50
CA ALA A 281 7.75 -19.01 -7.72
C ALA A 281 9.09 -18.26 -7.68
N THR A 282 10.20 -19.01 -7.56
CA THR A 282 11.56 -18.49 -7.64
C THR A 282 11.84 -17.84 -9.00
N GLY A 283 11.54 -18.53 -10.10
CA GLY A 283 11.71 -18.02 -11.45
C GLY A 283 10.87 -16.76 -11.72
N LEU A 284 9.61 -16.73 -11.24
CA LEU A 284 8.74 -15.56 -11.38
C LEU A 284 9.25 -14.35 -10.59
N SER A 285 9.67 -14.55 -9.32
CA SER A 285 10.25 -13.49 -8.48
C SER A 285 11.50 -12.90 -9.13
N PHE A 286 12.41 -13.77 -9.59
CA PHE A 286 13.64 -13.38 -10.28
C PHE A 286 13.33 -12.57 -11.54
N MET A 287 12.47 -13.09 -12.43
CA MET A 287 12.17 -12.45 -13.71
C MET A 287 11.57 -11.05 -13.52
N LEU A 288 10.59 -10.91 -12.62
CA LEU A 288 9.96 -9.61 -12.34
C LEU A 288 10.94 -8.63 -11.67
N ALA A 289 11.77 -9.08 -10.74
CA ALA A 289 12.78 -8.23 -10.10
C ALA A 289 13.78 -7.65 -11.10
N PHE A 290 14.32 -8.52 -11.98
CA PHE A 290 15.21 -8.10 -13.05
C PHE A 290 14.51 -7.22 -14.07
N ALA A 291 13.25 -7.49 -14.40
CA ALA A 291 12.46 -6.64 -15.26
C ALA A 291 12.34 -5.21 -14.68
N VAL A 292 12.08 -5.04 -13.39
CA VAL A 292 12.07 -3.71 -12.74
C VAL A 292 13.44 -3.04 -12.88
N ALA A 293 14.53 -3.74 -12.55
CA ALA A 293 15.87 -3.17 -12.59
C ALA A 293 16.29 -2.73 -14.01
N ILE A 294 16.11 -3.61 -15.00
CA ILE A 294 16.37 -3.31 -16.42
C ILE A 294 15.52 -2.13 -16.87
N ARG A 295 14.22 -2.17 -16.55
CA ARG A 295 13.32 -1.08 -16.96
C ARG A 295 13.72 0.26 -16.39
N MET A 296 14.09 0.28 -15.11
CA MET A 296 14.50 1.48 -14.40
C MET A 296 15.70 2.16 -15.04
N LEU A 297 16.63 1.39 -15.60
CA LEU A 297 17.86 1.90 -16.22
C LEU A 297 17.70 2.22 -17.71
N MET A 298 16.89 1.45 -18.44
CA MET A 298 16.74 1.58 -19.90
C MET A 298 15.75 2.66 -20.33
N TRP A 299 14.60 2.79 -19.67
CA TRP A 299 13.55 3.72 -20.08
C TRP A 299 13.37 4.81 -19.02
N ARG A 300 13.58 6.07 -19.43
CA ARG A 300 13.66 7.23 -18.52
C ARG A 300 12.56 8.27 -18.70
N ASP A 301 11.47 7.88 -19.35
CA ASP A 301 10.28 8.73 -19.48
C ASP A 301 9.23 8.39 -18.42
N THR A 302 8.37 9.36 -18.11
CA THR A 302 7.37 9.24 -17.05
C THR A 302 6.33 8.14 -17.30
N ALA A 303 6.01 7.84 -18.56
CA ALA A 303 5.06 6.77 -18.87
C ALA A 303 5.69 5.39 -18.59
N SER A 304 6.96 5.22 -18.94
CA SER A 304 7.75 4.04 -18.60
C SER A 304 7.95 3.89 -17.10
N ASP A 305 8.20 4.97 -16.35
CA ASP A 305 8.32 4.94 -14.89
C ASP A 305 7.01 4.49 -14.22
N ARG A 306 5.85 4.97 -14.70
CA ARG A 306 4.54 4.49 -14.24
C ARG A 306 4.35 2.99 -14.49
N MET A 307 4.77 2.51 -15.67
CA MET A 307 4.71 1.08 -15.96
C MET A 307 5.66 0.28 -15.06
N THR A 308 6.88 0.78 -14.84
CA THR A 308 7.85 0.14 -13.94
C THR A 308 7.32 0.07 -12.51
N PHE A 309 6.62 1.10 -12.02
CA PHE A 309 5.95 1.07 -10.73
C PHE A 309 4.86 -0.03 -10.68
N ARG A 310 4.09 -0.24 -11.76
CA ARG A 310 3.12 -1.35 -11.82
C ARG A 310 3.80 -2.72 -11.78
N VAL A 311 4.90 -2.90 -12.50
CA VAL A 311 5.69 -4.14 -12.48
C VAL A 311 6.26 -4.38 -11.07
N TRP A 312 6.73 -3.33 -10.40
CA TRP A 312 7.19 -3.41 -9.00
C TRP A 312 6.05 -3.80 -8.05
N ASN A 313 4.84 -3.24 -8.20
CA ASN A 313 3.67 -3.63 -7.39
C ASN A 313 3.26 -5.10 -7.63
N LEU A 314 3.37 -5.59 -8.88
CA LEU A 314 3.15 -7.00 -9.19
C LEU A 314 4.21 -7.88 -8.53
N TRP A 315 5.49 -7.51 -8.64
CA TRP A 315 6.59 -8.23 -8.02
C TRP A 315 6.45 -8.34 -6.51
N ILE A 316 6.21 -7.22 -5.81
CA ILE A 316 6.08 -7.24 -4.34
C ILE A 316 4.86 -8.08 -3.90
N SER A 317 3.79 -8.09 -4.69
CA SER A 317 2.63 -8.96 -4.43
C SER A 317 2.97 -10.45 -4.57
N VAL A 318 3.80 -10.83 -5.55
CA VAL A 318 4.34 -12.19 -5.65
C VAL A 318 5.20 -12.52 -4.43
N VAL A 319 6.11 -11.61 -4.06
CA VAL A 319 6.97 -11.77 -2.88
C VAL A 319 6.11 -12.00 -1.64
N TYR A 320 5.05 -11.23 -1.41
CA TYR A 320 4.18 -11.38 -0.25
C TYR A 320 3.58 -12.79 -0.07
N MET A 321 3.37 -13.50 -1.17
CA MET A 321 2.77 -14.85 -1.20
C MET A 321 3.80 -15.98 -1.07
N LEU A 322 5.11 -15.70 -1.22
CA LEU A 322 6.15 -16.74 -1.26
C LEU A 322 6.13 -17.70 -0.07
N PRO A 323 5.97 -17.28 1.20
CA PRO A 323 5.94 -18.22 2.32
C PRO A 323 4.85 -19.28 2.22
N LEU A 324 3.68 -18.91 1.70
CA LEU A 324 2.58 -19.84 1.49
C LEU A 324 2.93 -20.84 0.37
N LEU A 325 3.56 -20.37 -0.71
CA LEU A 325 3.96 -21.21 -1.85
C LEU A 325 5.11 -22.17 -1.48
N GLY A 326 6.02 -21.77 -0.60
CA GLY A 326 7.05 -22.65 -0.04
C GLY A 326 6.45 -23.75 0.83
N SER A 327 5.50 -23.41 1.71
CA SER A 327 4.86 -24.40 2.59
C SER A 327 4.05 -25.48 1.87
N VAL A 328 3.60 -25.22 0.64
CA VAL A 328 2.84 -26.17 -0.18
C VAL A 328 3.75 -27.14 -0.97
N SER A 329 5.05 -26.84 -1.09
CA SER A 329 5.98 -27.62 -1.93
C SER A 329 6.52 -28.90 -1.26
N LEU A 330 5.98 -29.31 -0.09
CA LEU A 330 6.39 -30.50 0.68
C LEU A 330 5.39 -31.68 0.64
N SER A 331 4.59 -31.78 -0.42
CA SER A 331 3.75 -32.95 -0.72
C SER A 331 4.16 -33.59 -2.02
#